data_AF-A0AB74U405-F1
#
_entry.id   AF-A0AB74U405-F1
#
_cell.length_a   1.000
_cell.length_b   1.000
_cell.length_c   1.000
_cell.angle_alpha   90.00
_cell.angle_beta   90.00
_cell.angle_gamma   90.00
#
_symmetry.space_group_name_H-M   'P 1'
#
loop_
_entity.id
_entity.type
_entity.pdbx_description
1 polymer ?
#
loop_
_entity_poly.entity_id
_entity_poly.type
_entity_poly.pdbx_seq_one_letter_code
_entity_poly.pdbx_strand_id
1 'polypeptide(L)'
;MNSKVFLRCTLISLLLSIPSPLLIGLLITLISSVLATDLTWFLNVEGVSAMYAATVLAVFIVLLLATLTVSLLSPATPKAVTAAMLAEVENDDRELGEVKWFNVNKGYGFITRASGEDVFVHFRAIRGKGHRTLAEGQKVRYHVIENDRGLQADDVTVIT
;
A
#
# COMPACT_ATOMS: atom_id res chain seq x y z
N MET A 1 -22.45 -52.68 -9.05
CA MET A 1 -23.02 -51.64 -8.16
C MET A 1 -24.42 -52.07 -7.75
N ASN A 2 -24.70 -52.20 -6.45
CA ASN A 2 -25.89 -52.88 -5.94
C ASN A 2 -27.11 -51.95 -6.07
N SER A 3 -28.01 -52.22 -7.04
CA SER A 3 -29.15 -51.33 -7.39
C SER A 3 -30.09 -51.03 -6.21
N LYS A 4 -30.13 -51.92 -5.22
CA LYS A 4 -30.87 -51.75 -3.96
C LYS A 4 -30.36 -50.58 -3.12
N VAL A 5 -29.06 -50.25 -3.21
CA VAL A 5 -28.46 -49.11 -2.51
C VAL A 5 -28.83 -47.80 -3.23
N PHE A 6 -28.88 -47.80 -4.56
CA PHE A 6 -29.25 -46.63 -5.34
C PHE A 6 -30.71 -46.23 -5.11
N LEU A 7 -31.63 -47.20 -5.10
CA LEU A 7 -33.06 -46.95 -4.86
C LEU A 7 -33.34 -46.45 -3.43
N ARG A 8 -32.56 -46.91 -2.44
CA ARG A 8 -32.68 -46.42 -1.06
C ARG A 8 -32.16 -44.99 -0.91
N CYS A 9 -31.04 -44.65 -1.55
CA CYS A 9 -30.48 -43.30 -1.49
C CYS A 9 -31.33 -42.26 -2.24
N THR A 10 -31.95 -42.62 -3.37
CA THR A 10 -32.86 -41.70 -4.08
C THR A 10 -34.17 -41.49 -3.32
N LEU A 11 -34.71 -42.52 -2.67
CA LEU A 11 -35.96 -42.39 -1.91
C LEU A 11 -35.76 -41.59 -0.61
N ILE A 12 -34.63 -41.75 0.08
CA ILE A 12 -34.28 -40.95 1.27
C ILE A 12 -34.06 -39.48 0.92
N SER A 13 -33.36 -39.17 -0.18
CA SER A 13 -33.16 -37.78 -0.63
C SER A 13 -34.45 -37.13 -1.13
N LEU A 14 -35.34 -37.88 -1.78
CA LEU A 14 -36.66 -37.38 -2.20
C LEU A 14 -37.57 -37.09 -0.98
N LEU A 15 -37.52 -37.96 0.04
CA LEU A 15 -38.32 -37.82 1.27
C LEU A 15 -37.86 -36.64 2.15
N LEU A 16 -36.56 -36.34 2.19
CA LEU A 16 -35.98 -35.20 2.93
C LEU A 16 -36.10 -33.86 2.21
N SER A 17 -36.25 -33.86 0.87
CA SER A 17 -36.38 -32.64 0.06
C SER A 17 -37.74 -31.95 0.21
N ILE A 18 -38.82 -32.73 0.38
CA ILE A 18 -40.20 -32.23 0.41
C ILE A 18 -40.56 -31.40 1.68
N PRO A 19 -40.15 -31.77 2.92
CA PRO A 19 -40.53 -31.01 4.11
C PRO A 19 -39.74 -29.71 4.32
N SER A 20 -38.51 -29.62 3.80
CA SER A 20 -37.61 -28.48 4.03
C SER A 20 -38.16 -27.12 3.54
N PRO A 21 -38.65 -26.97 2.28
CA PRO A 21 -39.13 -25.67 1.79
C PRO A 21 -40.43 -25.20 2.46
N LEU A 22 -41.31 -26.12 2.89
CA LEU A 22 -42.54 -25.78 3.62
C LEU A 22 -42.24 -25.27 5.04
N LEU A 23 -41.27 -25.88 5.71
CA LEU A 23 -40.86 -25.47 7.06
C LEU A 23 -40.17 -24.10 7.04
N ILE A 24 -39.33 -23.86 6.04
CA ILE A 24 -38.69 -22.55 5.81
C ILE A 24 -39.74 -21.48 5.52
N GLY A 25 -40.73 -21.77 4.65
CA GLY A 25 -41.82 -20.84 4.36
C GLY A 25 -42.64 -20.47 5.59
N LEU A 26 -42.98 -21.45 6.43
CA LEU A 26 -43.72 -21.24 7.68
C LEU A 26 -42.91 -20.45 8.72
N LEU A 27 -41.60 -20.65 8.79
CA LEU A 27 -40.72 -19.89 9.66
C LEU A 27 -40.66 -18.41 9.23
N ILE A 28 -40.57 -18.15 7.92
CA ILE A 28 -40.53 -16.79 7.36
C ILE A 28 -41.84 -16.05 7.62
N THR A 29 -42.99 -16.71 7.47
CA THR A 29 -44.30 -16.08 7.74
C THR A 29 -44.51 -15.80 9.24
N LEU A 30 -44.02 -16.68 10.11
CA LEU A 30 -44.08 -16.48 11.57
C LEU A 30 -43.17 -15.34 12.06
N ILE A 31 -41.97 -15.20 11.47
CA ILE A 31 -41.04 -14.09 11.78
C ILE A 31 -41.60 -12.76 11.27
N SER A 32 -42.19 -12.75 10.08
CA SER A 32 -42.72 -11.53 9.46
C SER A 32 -43.92 -10.96 10.23
N SER A 33 -44.76 -11.81 10.85
CA SER A 33 -45.93 -11.33 11.61
C SER A 33 -45.55 -10.72 12.96
N VAL A 34 -44.52 -11.25 13.64
CA VAL A 34 -44.03 -10.72 14.92
C VAL A 34 -43.26 -9.41 14.73
N LEU A 35 -42.40 -9.34 13.71
CA LEU A 35 -41.57 -8.14 13.49
C LEU A 35 -42.35 -6.97 12.89
N ALA A 36 -43.42 -7.24 12.12
CA ALA A 36 -44.25 -6.19 11.51
C ALA A 36 -45.07 -5.40 12.54
N THR A 37 -45.59 -6.06 13.58
CA THR A 37 -46.40 -5.41 14.61
C THR A 37 -45.57 -4.58 15.58
N ASP A 38 -44.36 -5.04 15.93
CA ASP A 38 -43.46 -4.30 16.83
C ASP A 38 -42.85 -3.07 16.14
N LEU A 39 -42.50 -3.16 14.86
CA LEU A 39 -41.90 -2.06 14.11
C LEU A 39 -42.91 -0.95 13.78
N THR A 40 -44.15 -1.31 13.43
CA THR A 40 -45.20 -0.33 13.11
C THR A 40 -45.72 0.40 14.35
N TRP A 41 -45.82 -0.27 15.50
CA TRP A 41 -46.11 0.40 16.77
C TRP A 41 -45.01 1.39 17.16
N PHE A 42 -43.73 1.02 16.97
CA PHE A 42 -42.59 1.88 17.29
C PHE A 42 -42.49 3.11 16.36
N LEU A 43 -42.83 2.96 15.08
CA LEU A 43 -42.79 4.04 14.09
C LEU A 43 -44.01 4.99 14.14
N ASN A 44 -45.10 4.60 14.82
CA ASN A 44 -46.38 5.34 14.87
C ASN A 44 -46.60 6.08 16.20
N VAL A 45 -45.62 6.07 17.11
CA VAL A 45 -45.61 6.99 18.25
C VAL A 45 -45.35 8.40 17.71
N GLU A 46 -46.35 9.29 17.86
CA GLU A 46 -46.22 10.71 17.48
C GLU A 46 -44.95 11.30 18.08
N GLY A 47 -44.03 11.75 17.21
CA GLY A 47 -42.76 12.34 17.62
C GLY A 47 -41.55 11.41 17.57
N VAL A 48 -41.72 10.08 17.48
CA VAL A 48 -40.57 9.17 17.36
C VAL A 48 -39.93 9.29 15.97
N SER A 49 -40.71 9.37 14.90
CA SER A 49 -40.19 9.64 13.55
C SER A 49 -39.52 11.01 13.44
N ALA A 50 -40.06 12.03 14.10
CA ALA A 50 -39.48 13.37 14.16
C ALA A 50 -38.18 13.41 15.00
N MET A 51 -38.13 12.66 16.11
CA MET A 51 -36.95 12.51 16.96
C MET A 51 -35.83 11.75 16.23
N TYR A 52 -36.18 10.69 15.48
CA TYR A 52 -35.23 9.99 14.63
C TYR A 52 -34.75 10.87 13.48
N ALA A 53 -35.64 11.59 12.79
CA ALA A 53 -35.24 12.53 11.75
C ALA A 53 -34.34 13.65 12.30
N ALA A 54 -34.64 14.20 13.48
CA ALA A 54 -33.85 15.24 14.13
C ALA A 54 -32.48 14.72 14.57
N THR A 55 -32.39 13.52 15.14
CA THR A 55 -31.11 12.92 15.55
C THR A 55 -30.25 12.56 14.34
N VAL A 56 -30.83 11.99 13.28
CA VAL A 56 -30.12 11.71 12.03
C VAL A 56 -29.63 12.99 11.36
N LEU A 57 -30.45 14.04 11.32
CA LEU A 57 -30.08 15.34 10.76
C LEU A 57 -29.00 16.03 11.61
N ALA A 58 -29.07 15.93 12.95
CA ALA A 58 -28.04 16.44 13.84
C ALA A 58 -26.70 15.69 13.64
N VAL A 59 -26.72 14.36 13.57
CA VAL A 59 -25.52 13.55 13.29
C VAL A 59 -24.96 13.87 11.91
N PHE A 60 -25.82 14.03 10.90
CA PHE A 60 -25.41 14.41 9.55
C PHE A 60 -24.77 15.80 9.53
N ILE A 61 -25.33 16.79 10.22
CA ILE A 61 -24.73 18.13 10.32
C ILE A 61 -23.40 18.08 11.07
N VAL A 62 -23.28 17.30 12.15
CA VAL A 62 -22.03 17.14 12.89
C VAL A 62 -20.96 16.49 12.01
N LEU A 63 -21.30 15.45 11.24
CA LEU A 63 -20.39 14.81 10.30
C LEU A 63 -20.05 15.73 9.12
N LEU A 64 -21.01 16.52 8.62
CA LEU A 64 -20.79 17.49 7.56
C LEU A 64 -19.88 18.61 8.05
N LEU A 65 -20.11 19.17 9.23
CA LEU A 65 -19.23 20.17 9.83
C LEU A 65 -17.86 19.59 10.18
N ALA A 66 -17.77 18.35 10.67
CA ALA A 66 -16.50 17.66 10.90
C ALA A 66 -15.74 17.45 9.58
N THR A 67 -16.40 17.00 8.52
CA THR A 67 -15.78 16.84 7.20
C THR A 67 -15.45 18.19 6.53
N LEU A 68 -16.25 19.24 6.75
CA LEU A 68 -16.00 20.59 6.25
C LEU A 68 -14.85 21.26 6.99
N THR A 69 -14.77 21.11 8.32
CA THR A 69 -13.63 21.57 9.12
C THR A 69 -12.37 20.80 8.77
N VAL A 70 -12.45 19.49 8.52
CA VAL A 70 -11.32 18.69 7.97
C VAL A 70 -11.00 19.07 6.53
N SER A 71 -11.95 19.57 5.73
CA SER A 71 -11.71 20.05 4.36
C SER A 71 -11.09 21.46 4.31
N LEU A 72 -11.42 22.33 5.28
CA LEU A 72 -10.85 23.67 5.43
C LEU A 72 -9.54 23.66 6.22
N LEU A 73 -9.39 22.71 7.14
CA LEU A 73 -8.17 22.35 7.87
C LEU A 73 -7.55 21.07 7.28
N SER A 74 -7.75 20.84 5.97
CA SER A 74 -6.80 20.03 5.22
C SER A 74 -5.63 20.96 4.99
N PRO A 75 -4.52 20.89 5.75
CA PRO A 75 -3.28 21.43 5.24
C PRO A 75 -3.15 20.81 3.86
N ALA A 76 -3.02 21.65 2.82
CA ALA A 76 -2.67 21.20 1.48
C ALA A 76 -1.72 20.04 1.67
N THR A 77 -2.16 18.83 1.29
CA THR A 77 -1.39 17.61 1.53
C THR A 77 0.04 17.97 1.22
N PRO A 78 0.95 17.91 2.19
CA PRO A 78 2.32 18.03 1.83
C PRO A 78 2.62 16.69 1.20
N LYS A 79 2.38 16.62 -0.11
CA LYS A 79 3.32 16.06 -1.08
C LYS A 79 4.63 16.86 -0.99
N ALA A 80 5.11 17.01 0.24
CA ALA A 80 6.05 17.96 0.81
C ALA A 80 6.38 17.58 2.27
N VAL A 81 5.91 16.47 2.85
CA VAL A 81 6.60 15.82 4.00
C VAL A 81 7.23 14.51 3.53
N THR A 82 6.64 13.82 2.55
CA THR A 82 7.39 12.90 1.70
C THR A 82 8.20 13.60 0.62
N ALA A 83 7.82 14.81 0.16
CA ALA A 83 8.67 15.59 -0.75
C ALA A 83 9.64 16.55 -0.04
N ALA A 84 9.44 16.94 1.23
CA ALA A 84 10.48 17.70 1.97
C ALA A 84 11.55 16.79 2.57
N MET A 85 11.25 15.53 2.95
CA MET A 85 12.32 14.53 3.15
C MET A 85 12.99 14.09 1.83
N LEU A 86 12.47 14.52 0.67
CA LEU A 86 13.12 14.37 -0.63
C LEU A 86 13.67 15.69 -1.18
N ALA A 87 13.57 16.79 -0.42
CA ALA A 87 14.02 18.12 -0.83
C ALA A 87 14.94 18.79 0.21
N GLU A 88 15.60 17.99 1.05
CA GLU A 88 16.98 18.28 1.40
C GLU A 88 17.87 17.41 0.51
N VAL A 89 18.80 18.05 -0.19
CA VAL A 89 19.73 17.52 -1.21
C VAL A 89 19.15 17.35 -2.62
N GLU A 90 18.49 18.40 -3.14
CA GLU A 90 18.70 18.78 -4.56
C GLU A 90 19.79 19.85 -4.64
N ASN A 91 20.93 19.53 -4.01
CA ASN A 91 22.22 19.88 -4.56
C ASN A 91 22.86 18.52 -4.84
N ASP A 92 22.76 18.02 -6.07
CA ASP A 92 23.46 16.81 -6.48
C ASP A 92 24.95 17.18 -6.52
N ASP A 93 25.61 17.23 -5.36
CA ASP A 93 27.06 17.41 -5.18
C ASP A 93 27.83 16.19 -5.71
N ARG A 94 27.25 15.47 -6.68
CA ARG A 94 27.88 14.34 -7.35
C ARG A 94 28.66 14.84 -8.54
N GLU A 95 29.91 14.47 -8.54
CA GLU A 95 30.82 14.78 -9.62
C GLU A 95 30.77 13.71 -10.69
N LEU A 96 31.27 14.09 -11.87
CA LEU A 96 31.44 13.21 -13.01
C LEU A 96 32.90 12.76 -13.07
N GLY A 97 33.09 11.49 -13.40
CA GLY A 97 34.41 10.94 -13.65
C GLY A 97 34.36 9.71 -14.53
N GLU A 98 35.54 9.21 -14.84
CA GLU A 98 35.74 8.05 -15.71
C GLU A 98 36.45 6.94 -14.93
N VAL A 99 35.97 5.72 -15.07
CA VAL A 99 36.55 4.57 -14.36
C VAL A 99 37.92 4.25 -14.97
N LYS A 100 38.98 4.43 -14.18
CA LYS A 100 40.36 4.13 -14.58
C LYS A 100 40.61 2.64 -14.66
N TRP A 101 40.15 1.90 -13.65
CA TRP A 101 40.14 0.44 -13.62
C TRP A 101 39.29 -0.04 -12.44
N PHE A 102 38.74 -1.24 -12.56
CA PHE A 102 37.98 -1.89 -11.49
C PHE A 102 38.26 -3.39 -11.47
N ASN A 103 38.65 -3.92 -10.31
CA ASN A 103 38.88 -5.34 -10.14
C ASN A 103 37.62 -6.02 -9.59
N VAL A 104 36.89 -6.74 -10.45
CA VAL A 104 35.64 -7.42 -10.08
C VAL A 104 35.84 -8.47 -8.99
N ASN A 105 36.98 -9.18 -9.01
CA ASN A 105 37.26 -10.24 -8.02
C ASN A 105 37.55 -9.67 -6.63
N LYS A 106 38.25 -8.54 -6.57
CA LYS A 106 38.57 -7.89 -5.29
C LYS A 106 37.52 -6.87 -4.83
N GLY A 107 36.66 -6.40 -5.73
CA GLY A 107 35.55 -5.48 -5.43
C GLY A 107 35.97 -4.01 -5.22
N TYR A 108 37.10 -3.57 -5.79
CA TYR A 108 37.55 -2.18 -5.70
C TYR A 108 38.22 -1.70 -6.98
N GLY A 109 38.31 -0.38 -7.14
CA GLY A 109 38.91 0.28 -8.28
C GLY A 109 39.19 1.77 -8.04
N PHE A 110 39.48 2.49 -9.11
CA PHE A 110 39.68 3.94 -9.09
C PHE A 110 38.93 4.63 -10.23
N ILE A 111 38.48 5.84 -9.95
CA ILE A 111 37.81 6.75 -10.88
C ILE A 111 38.67 8.00 -11.03
N THR A 112 38.92 8.42 -12.26
CA THR A 112 39.64 9.66 -12.59
C THR A 112 38.64 10.82 -12.65
N ARG A 113 38.89 11.89 -11.88
CA ARG A 113 38.14 13.15 -11.96
C ARG A 113 38.57 13.97 -13.18
N ALA A 114 37.75 14.93 -13.58
CA ALA A 114 38.13 15.94 -14.58
C ALA A 114 39.38 16.74 -14.15
N SER A 115 39.61 16.89 -12.84
CA SER A 115 40.79 17.54 -12.26
C SER A 115 42.08 16.71 -12.34
N GLY A 116 42.00 15.42 -12.70
CA GLY A 116 43.15 14.51 -12.80
C GLY A 116 43.49 13.74 -11.51
N GLU A 117 42.74 13.95 -10.43
CA GLU A 117 42.88 13.18 -9.19
C GLU A 117 42.19 11.81 -9.30
N ASP A 118 42.81 10.79 -8.70
CA ASP A 118 42.26 9.44 -8.61
C ASP A 118 41.42 9.31 -7.32
N VAL A 119 40.17 8.86 -7.45
CA VAL A 119 39.24 8.62 -6.35
C VAL A 119 39.02 7.12 -6.18
N PHE A 120 39.19 6.62 -4.95
CA PHE A 120 39.00 5.22 -4.65
C PHE A 120 37.52 4.81 -4.66
N VAL A 121 37.16 3.70 -5.30
CA VAL A 121 35.79 3.18 -5.32
C VAL A 121 35.73 1.73 -4.83
N HIS A 122 34.74 1.43 -3.99
CA HIS A 122 34.45 0.08 -3.49
C HIS A 122 33.10 -0.42 -4.02
N PHE A 123 32.94 -1.73 -4.21
CA PHE A 123 31.72 -2.32 -4.77
C PHE A 123 30.45 -1.96 -3.97
N ARG A 124 30.58 -1.69 -2.67
CA ARG A 124 29.47 -1.30 -1.79
C ARG A 124 28.92 0.09 -2.12
N ALA A 125 29.75 0.98 -2.64
CA ALA A 125 29.36 2.34 -3.02
C ALA A 125 28.59 2.37 -4.35
N ILE A 126 28.71 1.34 -5.19
CA ILE A 126 28.03 1.29 -6.49
C ILE A 126 26.53 1.02 -6.28
N ARG A 127 25.66 1.83 -6.87
CA ARG A 127 24.21 1.60 -6.88
C ARG A 127 23.85 0.43 -7.79
N GLY A 128 22.98 -0.45 -7.30
CA GLY A 128 22.49 -1.60 -8.07
C GLY A 128 22.15 -2.81 -7.20
N LYS A 129 21.48 -3.79 -7.81
CA LYS A 129 21.17 -5.09 -7.18
C LYS A 129 22.09 -6.16 -7.77
N GLY A 130 22.59 -7.07 -6.94
CA GLY A 130 23.46 -8.18 -7.37
C GLY A 130 24.94 -7.80 -7.47
N HIS A 131 25.65 -8.38 -8.45
CA HIS A 131 27.07 -8.13 -8.68
C HIS A 131 27.27 -6.72 -9.25
N ARG A 132 27.86 -5.85 -8.44
CA ARG A 132 28.14 -4.45 -8.78
C ARG A 132 29.53 -4.35 -9.38
N THR A 133 29.62 -4.04 -10.67
CA THR A 133 30.86 -3.92 -11.41
C THR A 133 30.89 -2.62 -12.20
N LEU A 134 32.10 -2.15 -12.50
CA LEU A 134 32.35 -1.02 -13.38
C LEU A 134 33.27 -1.48 -14.51
N ALA A 135 33.02 -1.00 -15.72
CA ALA A 135 33.91 -1.20 -16.85
C ALA A 135 34.96 -0.07 -16.90
N GLU A 136 36.16 -0.39 -17.39
CA GLU A 136 37.18 0.63 -17.68
C GLU A 136 36.68 1.60 -18.77
N GLY A 137 36.95 2.89 -18.59
CA GLY A 137 36.49 3.96 -19.46
C GLY A 137 35.01 4.34 -19.28
N GLN A 138 34.31 3.73 -18.33
CA GLN A 138 32.89 4.00 -18.10
C GLN A 138 32.69 5.33 -17.38
N LYS A 139 31.75 6.14 -17.86
CA LYS A 139 31.36 7.39 -17.21
C LYS A 139 30.44 7.10 -16.02
N VAL A 140 30.79 7.70 -14.88
CA VAL A 140 30.07 7.50 -13.62
C VAL A 140 29.84 8.83 -12.93
N ARG A 141 28.74 8.88 -12.18
CA ARG A 141 28.37 9.99 -11.29
C ARG A 141 28.47 9.51 -9.84
N TYR A 142 29.14 10.26 -8.98
CA TYR A 142 29.43 9.84 -7.60
C TYR A 142 29.67 11.02 -6.67
N HIS A 143 29.47 10.83 -5.36
CA HIS A 143 29.88 11.80 -4.35
C HIS A 143 31.33 11.54 -3.93
N VAL A 144 32.09 12.61 -3.69
CA VAL A 144 33.46 12.50 -3.16
C VAL A 144 33.42 12.74 -1.66
N ILE A 145 33.92 11.76 -0.91
CA ILE A 145 34.06 11.80 0.54
C ILE A 145 35.55 11.70 0.88
N GLU A 146 36.01 12.57 1.76
CA GLU A 146 37.38 12.50 2.30
C GLU A 146 37.39 11.59 3.53
N ASN A 147 38.28 10.60 3.54
CA ASN A 147 38.50 9.68 4.66
C ASN A 147 40.00 9.68 5.04
N ASP A 148 40.35 9.03 6.15
CA ASP A 148 41.74 8.89 6.62
C ASP A 148 42.71 8.27 5.57
N ARG A 149 42.18 7.61 4.53
CA ARG A 149 42.93 6.96 3.45
C ARG A 149 42.95 7.77 2.14
N GLY A 150 42.38 8.98 2.13
CA GLY A 150 42.25 9.84 0.96
C GLY A 150 40.82 9.90 0.40
N LEU A 151 40.71 10.33 -0.85
CA LEU A 151 39.44 10.55 -1.54
C LEU A 151 38.76 9.22 -1.89
N GLN A 152 37.50 9.09 -1.49
CA GLN A 152 36.66 7.92 -1.75
C GLN A 152 35.35 8.32 -2.44
N ALA A 153 34.93 7.53 -3.41
CA ALA A 153 33.67 7.66 -4.10
C ALA A 153 32.57 6.95 -3.29
N ASP A 154 31.48 7.66 -3.05
CA ASP A 154 30.25 7.11 -2.52
C ASP A 154 29.10 7.25 -3.52
N ASP A 155 28.10 6.39 -3.37
CA ASP A 155 26.83 6.52 -4.08
C ASP A 155 26.95 6.54 -5.63
N VAL A 156 27.81 5.67 -6.15
CA VAL A 156 28.25 5.65 -7.55
C VAL A 156 27.16 5.11 -8.47
N THR A 157 26.85 5.85 -9.53
CA THR A 157 25.87 5.49 -10.56
C THR A 157 26.49 5.57 -11.95
N VAL A 158 26.23 4.57 -12.80
CA VAL A 158 26.66 4.59 -14.20
C VAL A 158 25.81 5.56 -15.01
N ILE A 159 26.46 6.41 -15.80
CA ILE A 159 25.79 7.25 -16.79
C ILE A 159 25.82 6.46 -18.10
N THR A 160 24.64 5.96 -18.50
CA THR A 160 24.47 5.23 -19.77
C THR A 160 24.47 6.20 -20.93
#